data_AF-A0AAD6YJP4-F1
#
_entry.id   AF-A0AAD6YJP4-F1
#
_cell.length_a   1.000
_cell.length_b   1.000
_cell.length_c   1.000
_cell.angle_alpha   90.00
_cell.angle_beta   90.00
_cell.angle_gamma   90.00
#
_symmetry.space_group_name_H-M   'P 1'
#
loop_
_entity.id
_entity.type
_entity.pdbx_description
1 polymer ?
#
loop_
_entity_poly.entity_id
_entity_poly.type
_entity_poly.pdbx_seq_one_letter_code
_entity_poly.pdbx_strand_id
1 'polypeptide(L)'
;MASDFLTSEWGCLLHGTSEVRIFFEADKGIDIFEARVKAEGLTATGLFLFDNAPTHLKCAPDALTAKKIPKGPSKEWGQSNRMRPGTLPDGTVQQLYWPDNHPTMPGWFKGMEQIIKERNLWRDGLRAQCPGFKCKEGKTDCCCR
;
A
#
# COMPACT_ATOMS: atom_id res chain seq x y z
N MET A 1 6.61 -4.46 -15.78
CA MET A 1 7.71 -4.40 -14.79
C MET A 1 8.32 -5.80 -14.77
N ALA A 2 9.52 -5.97 -15.34
CA ALA A 2 10.26 -7.22 -15.19
C ALA A 2 10.95 -7.20 -13.83
N SER A 3 10.78 -8.27 -13.06
CA SER A 3 11.33 -8.36 -11.70
C SER A 3 12.77 -8.87 -11.70
N ASP A 4 13.13 -9.67 -12.71
CA ASP A 4 14.43 -10.31 -12.82
C ASP A 4 14.74 -10.76 -14.25
N PHE A 5 16.03 -10.96 -14.55
CA PHE A 5 16.53 -11.49 -15.82
C PHE A 5 17.50 -12.64 -15.54
N LEU A 6 17.10 -13.86 -15.92
CA LEU A 6 17.88 -15.07 -15.73
C LEU A 6 18.35 -15.59 -17.09
N THR A 7 19.63 -15.95 -17.19
CA THR A 7 20.12 -16.80 -18.29
C THR A 7 20.37 -18.21 -17.76
N SER A 8 20.15 -19.22 -18.60
CA SER A 8 20.41 -20.63 -18.24
C SER A 8 21.87 -20.90 -17.90
N GLU A 9 22.79 -20.08 -18.43
CA GLU A 9 24.23 -20.26 -18.26
C GLU A 9 24.77 -19.55 -17.01
N TRP A 10 24.17 -18.43 -16.58
CA TRP A 10 24.74 -17.57 -15.54
C TRP A 10 23.83 -17.32 -14.33
N GLY A 11 22.55 -17.67 -14.40
CA GLY A 11 21.59 -17.32 -13.35
C GLY A 11 21.34 -15.81 -13.28
N CYS A 12 21.18 -15.25 -12.08
CA CYS A 12 21.06 -13.80 -11.89
C CYS A 12 22.37 -13.10 -12.30
N LEU A 13 22.28 -11.89 -12.86
CA LEU A 13 23.47 -11.09 -13.16
C LEU A 13 24.09 -10.59 -11.84
N LEU A 14 25.30 -11.05 -11.54
CA LEU A 14 26.07 -10.69 -10.35
C LEU A 14 27.26 -9.80 -10.71
N HIS A 15 27.53 -8.79 -9.88
CA HIS A 15 28.81 -8.08 -9.86
C HIS A 15 29.42 -8.14 -8.45
N GLY A 16 30.43 -8.99 -8.28
CA GLY A 16 30.95 -9.34 -6.96
C GLY A 16 29.89 -10.09 -6.14
N THR A 17 29.50 -9.54 -4.98
CA THR A 17 28.44 -10.09 -4.12
C THR A 17 27.07 -9.43 -4.34
N SER A 18 26.97 -8.52 -5.30
CA SER A 18 25.75 -7.74 -5.53
C SER A 18 24.98 -8.28 -6.73
N GLU A 19 23.67 -8.43 -6.58
CA GLU A 19 22.73 -8.77 -7.65
C GLU A 19 22.29 -7.51 -8.40
N VAL A 20 22.29 -7.57 -9.74
CA VAL A 20 21.80 -6.52 -10.61
C VAL A 20 20.39 -6.86 -11.07
N ARG A 21 19.44 -5.96 -10.82
CA ARG A 21 18.07 -6.06 -11.34
C ARG A 21 17.89 -5.11 -12.51
N ILE A 22 17.49 -5.66 -13.66
CA ILE A 22 17.23 -4.87 -14.86
C ILE A 22 15.75 -4.53 -14.92
N PHE A 23 15.42 -3.24 -14.77
CA PHE A 23 14.07 -2.74 -14.95
C PHE A 23 13.84 -2.42 -16.42
N PHE A 24 13.04 -3.24 -17.09
CA PHE A 24 12.57 -2.92 -18.44
C PHE A 24 11.32 -2.04 -18.40
N GLU A 25 11.25 -1.08 -19.33
CA GLU A 25 9.98 -0.53 -19.79
C GLU A 25 9.20 -1.70 -20.42
N ALA A 26 7.98 -1.94 -19.91
CA ALA A 26 7.25 -3.20 -20.12
C ALA A 26 7.04 -3.55 -21.60
N ASP A 27 7.04 -2.54 -22.48
CA ASP A 27 6.66 -2.69 -23.88
C ASP A 27 7.86 -2.80 -24.84
N LYS A 28 9.11 -2.61 -24.37
CA LYS A 28 10.31 -2.58 -25.23
C LYS A 28 11.41 -3.57 -24.84
N GLY A 29 11.31 -4.19 -23.66
CA GLY A 29 12.40 -4.98 -23.11
C GLY A 29 12.78 -6.19 -23.97
N ILE A 30 11.79 -6.88 -24.54
CA ILE A 30 12.01 -8.03 -25.41
C ILE A 30 12.67 -7.59 -26.72
N ASP A 31 12.14 -6.55 -27.37
CA ASP A 31 12.69 -6.01 -28.62
C ASP A 31 14.16 -5.59 -28.48
N ILE A 32 14.52 -4.96 -27.35
CA ILE A 32 15.91 -4.57 -27.05
C ILE A 32 16.80 -5.81 -26.91
N PHE A 33 16.35 -6.83 -26.18
CA PHE A 33 17.09 -8.08 -26.00
C PHE A 33 17.35 -8.77 -27.36
N GLU A 34 16.30 -8.95 -28.16
CA GLU A 34 16.38 -9.59 -29.48
C GLU A 34 17.31 -8.83 -30.43
N ALA A 35 17.18 -7.49 -30.48
CA ALA A 35 18.03 -6.65 -31.30
C ALA A 35 19.52 -6.78 -30.91
N ARG A 36 19.82 -6.87 -29.61
CA ARG A 36 21.20 -6.98 -29.12
C ARG A 36 21.81 -8.35 -29.40
N VAL A 37 21.07 -9.43 -29.14
CA VAL A 37 21.52 -10.81 -29.44
C VAL A 37 21.83 -10.95 -30.92
N LYS A 38 20.95 -10.42 -31.79
CA LYS A 38 21.16 -10.41 -33.24
C LYS A 38 22.36 -9.58 -33.67
N ALA A 39 22.53 -8.37 -33.12
CA ALA A 39 23.63 -7.48 -33.48
C ALA A 39 25.01 -8.05 -33.12
N GLU A 40 25.09 -8.81 -32.02
CA GLU A 40 26.33 -9.45 -31.56
C GLU A 40 26.54 -10.86 -32.17
N GLY A 41 25.64 -11.33 -33.04
CA GLY A 41 25.73 -12.65 -33.64
C GLY A 41 25.62 -13.81 -32.63
N LEU A 42 24.99 -13.55 -31.48
CA LEU A 42 24.86 -14.52 -30.40
C LEU A 42 23.62 -15.40 -30.60
N THR A 43 23.64 -16.57 -29.96
CA THR A 43 22.45 -17.39 -29.74
C THR A 43 22.22 -17.44 -28.25
N ALA A 44 21.14 -16.82 -27.76
CA ALA A 44 20.84 -16.76 -26.34
C ALA A 44 19.35 -16.98 -26.09
N THR A 45 19.03 -17.62 -24.96
CA THR A 45 17.65 -17.79 -24.47
C THR A 45 17.48 -16.95 -23.21
N GLY A 46 16.55 -15.98 -23.25
CA GLY A 46 16.21 -15.14 -22.11
C GLY A 46 14.94 -15.63 -21.42
N LEU A 47 14.98 -15.77 -20.09
CA LEU A 47 13.79 -16.03 -19.26
C LEU A 47 13.35 -14.72 -18.59
N PHE A 48 12.18 -14.22 -18.98
CA PHE A 48 11.61 -12.98 -18.44
C PHE A 48 10.59 -13.29 -17.34
N LEU A 49 10.89 -12.90 -16.10
CA LEU A 49 9.98 -13.07 -14.97
C LEU A 49 9.23 -11.77 -14.71
N PHE A 50 7.96 -11.76 -15.12
CA PHE A 50 7.04 -10.68 -14.81
C PHE A 50 6.34 -10.98 -13.50
N ASP A 51 6.51 -10.09 -12.52
CA ASP A 51 5.61 -10.05 -11.40
C ASP A 51 4.28 -9.46 -11.88
N ASN A 52 3.29 -10.32 -12.15
CA ASN A 52 1.94 -9.89 -12.47
C ASN A 52 1.14 -9.62 -11.18
N ALA A 53 1.78 -9.08 -10.14
CA ALA A 53 1.10 -8.66 -8.93
C ALA A 53 0.11 -7.53 -9.26
N PRO A 54 -1.21 -7.77 -9.19
CA PRO A 54 -2.22 -6.73 -9.41
C PRO A 54 -2.18 -5.64 -8.32
N THR A 55 -1.38 -5.85 -7.26
CA THR A 55 -1.23 -4.96 -6.10
C THR A 55 -0.39 -3.71 -6.38
N HIS A 56 0.28 -3.63 -7.54
CA HIS A 56 0.94 -2.40 -8.00
C HIS A 56 0.05 -1.51 -8.87
N LEU A 57 -1.22 -1.88 -9.11
CA LEU A 57 -2.18 -0.95 -9.66
C LEU A 57 -2.33 0.22 -8.68
N LYS A 58 -2.07 1.43 -9.18
CA LYS A 58 -2.42 2.66 -8.48
C LYS A 58 -3.87 2.52 -8.03
N CYS A 59 -4.13 2.61 -6.72
CA CYS A 59 -5.50 2.59 -6.21
C CYS A 59 -6.35 3.61 -6.98
N ALA A 60 -7.63 3.29 -7.19
CA ALA A 60 -8.54 4.23 -7.84
C ALA A 60 -8.43 5.62 -7.17
N PRO A 61 -8.55 6.72 -7.92
CA PRO A 61 -8.38 8.07 -7.35
C PRO A 61 -9.26 8.33 -6.11
N ASP A 62 -10.42 7.67 -6.05
CA ASP A 62 -11.44 7.70 -5.01
C ASP A 62 -11.37 6.53 -4.01
N ALA A 63 -10.40 5.62 -4.16
CA ALA A 63 -10.23 4.51 -3.23
C ALA A 63 -9.95 5.02 -1.82
N LEU A 64 -10.57 4.36 -0.83
CA LEU A 64 -10.26 4.60 0.57
C LEU A 64 -8.82 4.20 0.86
N THR A 65 -8.06 5.13 1.42
CA THR A 65 -6.66 4.90 1.80
C THR A 65 -6.47 5.26 3.25
N ALA A 66 -5.70 4.41 3.96
CA ALA A 66 -5.30 4.65 5.34
C ALA A 66 -4.62 6.02 5.52
N LYS A 67 -3.94 6.52 4.47
CA LYS A 67 -3.28 7.84 4.46
C LYS A 67 -4.24 9.03 4.54
N LYS A 68 -5.52 8.83 4.21
CA LYS A 68 -6.53 9.91 4.14
C LYS A 68 -7.62 9.73 5.19
N ILE A 69 -7.45 8.82 6.16
CA ILE A 69 -8.45 8.65 7.23
C ILE A 69 -8.46 9.91 8.10
N PRO A 70 -9.63 10.55 8.32
CA PRO A 70 -9.72 11.73 9.14
C PRO A 70 -9.57 11.38 10.63
N LYS A 71 -8.94 12.27 11.39
CA LYS A 71 -8.80 12.12 12.84
C LYS A 71 -10.16 12.24 13.55
N GLY A 72 -10.94 13.24 13.17
CA GLY A 72 -12.28 13.49 13.72
C GLY A 72 -13.39 12.90 12.84
N PRO A 73 -14.65 13.02 13.29
CA PRO A 73 -15.81 12.58 12.52
C PRO A 73 -15.90 13.25 11.15
N SER A 74 -16.40 12.53 10.15
CA SER A 74 -16.54 13.06 8.79
C SER A 74 -17.77 12.51 8.09
N LYS A 75 -18.55 13.41 7.47
CA LYS A 75 -19.66 13.05 6.58
C LYS A 75 -19.19 12.58 5.20
N GLU A 76 -18.11 13.20 4.71
CA GLU A 76 -17.62 13.06 3.35
C GLU A 76 -16.79 11.78 3.17
N TRP A 77 -16.05 11.40 4.21
CA TRP A 77 -15.12 10.28 4.13
C TRP A 77 -15.84 8.93 4.13
N GLY A 78 -15.66 8.15 3.06
CA GLY A 78 -16.26 6.82 2.93
C GLY A 78 -17.77 6.82 2.73
N GLN A 79 -18.33 7.92 2.22
CA GLN A 79 -19.78 8.02 1.94
C GLN A 79 -20.21 7.13 0.77
N SER A 80 -19.43 7.09 -0.31
CA SER A 80 -19.70 6.25 -1.50
C SER A 80 -19.27 4.80 -1.31
N ASN A 81 -18.20 4.57 -0.55
CA ASN A 81 -17.61 3.26 -0.32
C ASN A 81 -17.33 3.11 1.18
N ARG A 82 -18.29 2.60 1.97
CA ARG A 82 -18.10 2.43 3.43
C ARG A 82 -17.11 1.31 3.71
N MET A 83 -16.20 1.52 4.65
CA MET A 83 -15.40 0.43 5.19
C MET A 83 -16.30 -0.58 5.90
N ARG A 84 -15.98 -1.87 5.75
CA ARG A 84 -16.56 -2.92 6.59
C ARG A 84 -16.16 -2.70 8.05
N PRO A 85 -17.03 -3.05 9.01
CA PRO A 85 -16.70 -2.93 10.41
C PRO A 85 -15.52 -3.84 10.76
N GLY A 86 -14.79 -3.47 11.82
CA GLY A 86 -13.71 -4.30 12.35
C GLY A 86 -14.27 -5.38 13.29
N THR A 87 -13.44 -6.38 13.58
CA THR A 87 -13.70 -7.37 14.63
C THR A 87 -12.59 -7.27 15.66
N LEU A 88 -12.96 -7.08 16.93
CA LEU A 88 -12.02 -7.00 18.05
C LEU A 88 -11.59 -8.42 18.50
N PRO A 89 -10.51 -8.55 19.30
CA PRO A 89 -10.01 -9.85 19.75
C PRO A 89 -11.03 -10.68 20.56
N ASP A 90 -11.99 -10.03 21.20
CA ASP A 90 -13.09 -10.66 21.93
C ASP A 90 -14.27 -11.09 21.03
N GLY A 91 -14.13 -10.89 19.70
CA GLY A 91 -15.17 -11.19 18.71
C GLY A 91 -16.20 -10.08 18.53
N THR A 92 -16.16 -9.01 19.30
CA THR A 92 -17.11 -7.91 19.17
C THR A 92 -16.88 -7.10 17.90
N VAL A 93 -17.97 -6.60 17.31
CA VAL A 93 -17.92 -5.82 16.08
C VAL A 93 -17.65 -4.35 16.41
N GLN A 94 -16.56 -3.80 15.87
CA GLN A 94 -16.28 -2.38 15.94
C GLN A 94 -16.87 -1.64 14.74
N GLN A 95 -17.95 -0.89 14.99
CA GLN A 95 -18.53 0.00 13.99
C GLN A 95 -17.63 1.21 13.75
N LEU A 96 -17.24 1.43 12.50
CA LEU A 96 -16.39 2.57 12.09
C LEU A 96 -17.19 3.84 11.77
N TYR A 97 -18.50 3.69 11.63
CA TYR A 97 -19.43 4.76 11.31
C TYR A 97 -20.49 4.85 12.40
N TRP A 98 -21.04 6.03 12.59
CA TRP A 98 -22.24 6.23 13.39
C TRP A 98 -23.45 5.59 12.72
N PRO A 99 -24.44 5.11 13.49
CA PRO A 99 -25.66 4.58 12.92
C PRO A 99 -26.45 5.68 12.20
N ASP A 100 -27.29 5.30 11.25
CA ASP A 100 -28.04 6.27 10.44
C ASP A 100 -29.11 7.03 11.25
N ASN A 101 -29.45 6.56 12.46
CA ASN A 101 -30.33 7.24 13.41
C ASN A 101 -29.57 8.07 14.47
N HIS A 102 -28.26 8.28 14.33
CA HIS A 102 -27.49 9.07 15.28
C HIS A 102 -27.99 10.53 15.31
N PRO A 103 -28.21 11.14 16.49
CA PRO A 103 -28.93 12.42 16.62
C PRO A 103 -28.26 13.60 15.91
N THR A 104 -26.92 13.60 15.84
CA THR A 104 -26.14 14.74 15.30
C THR A 104 -25.25 14.39 14.11
N MET A 105 -24.96 13.10 13.90
CA MET A 105 -23.93 12.63 12.95
C MET A 105 -24.37 11.33 12.26
N PRO A 106 -25.60 11.27 11.69
CA PRO A 106 -26.14 10.04 11.14
C PRO A 106 -25.28 9.53 9.97
N GLY A 107 -24.78 8.30 10.07
CA GLY A 107 -23.98 7.66 9.03
C GLY A 107 -22.55 8.19 8.84
N TRP A 108 -22.11 9.18 9.63
CA TRP A 108 -20.76 9.74 9.50
C TRP A 108 -19.71 8.71 9.89
N PHE A 109 -18.54 8.77 9.25
CA PHE A 109 -17.36 8.07 9.76
C PHE A 109 -16.98 8.68 11.12
N LYS A 110 -16.67 7.83 12.11
CA LYS A 110 -16.42 8.26 13.48
C LYS A 110 -15.12 9.06 13.65
N GLY A 111 -14.14 8.83 12.79
CA GLY A 111 -12.79 9.35 12.96
C GLY A 111 -11.90 8.45 13.79
N MET A 112 -10.59 8.52 13.55
CA MET A 112 -9.60 7.71 14.27
C MET A 112 -9.65 7.91 15.80
N GLU A 113 -9.85 9.15 16.25
CA GLU A 113 -9.86 9.46 17.68
C GLU A 113 -10.99 8.72 18.40
N GLN A 114 -12.21 8.78 17.88
CA GLN A 114 -13.36 8.10 18.48
C GLN A 114 -13.19 6.57 18.47
N ILE A 115 -12.71 6.01 17.35
CA ILE A 115 -12.46 4.56 17.19
C ILE A 115 -11.41 4.07 18.20
N ILE A 116 -10.37 4.86 18.46
CA ILE A 116 -9.31 4.52 19.42
C ILE A 116 -9.81 4.69 20.87
N LYS A 117 -10.64 5.71 21.14
CA LYS A 117 -11.32 5.89 22.45
C LYS A 117 -12.20 4.69 22.80
N GLU A 118 -13.01 4.21 21.85
CA GLU A 118 -13.86 3.02 22.02
C GLU A 118 -13.06 1.76 22.36
N ARG A 119 -11.78 1.70 21.98
CA ARG A 119 -10.87 0.58 22.28
C ARG A 119 -10.08 0.76 23.58
N ASN A 120 -10.29 1.86 24.31
CA ASN A 120 -9.49 2.25 25.48
C ASN A 120 -7.99 2.40 25.17
N LEU A 121 -7.65 2.82 23.96
CA LEU A 121 -6.26 3.03 23.49
C LEU A 121 -5.91 4.52 23.32
N TRP A 122 -6.84 5.42 23.66
CA TRP A 122 -6.67 6.85 23.45
C TRP A 122 -5.71 7.48 24.45
N ARG A 123 -4.92 8.43 23.94
CA ARG A 123 -4.03 9.29 24.73
C ARG A 123 -4.22 10.72 24.25
N ASP A 124 -4.17 11.67 25.17
CA ASP A 124 -4.36 13.07 24.80
C ASP A 124 -3.19 13.59 23.95
N GLY A 125 -3.51 14.43 22.97
CA GLY A 125 -2.53 15.06 22.10
C GLY A 125 -2.05 14.21 20.91
N LEU A 126 -2.63 13.03 20.66
CA LEU A 126 -2.30 12.24 19.46
C LEU A 126 -2.61 13.01 18.18
N ARG A 127 -1.68 13.03 17.23
CA ARG A 127 -1.86 13.62 15.90
C ARG A 127 -2.53 12.61 14.96
N ALA A 128 -3.13 13.09 13.88
CA ALA A 128 -3.57 12.19 12.80
C ALA A 128 -2.39 11.42 12.22
N GLN A 129 -1.31 12.17 11.91
CA GLN A 129 -0.05 11.67 11.40
C GLN A 129 1.07 12.66 11.69
N CYS A 130 2.31 12.19 11.71
CA CYS A 130 3.50 13.06 11.66
C CYS A 130 3.79 13.53 10.24
N PRO A 131 4.51 14.65 10.07
CA PRO A 131 4.93 15.13 8.74
C PRO A 131 5.62 14.03 7.93
N GLY A 132 5.18 13.86 6.68
CA GLY A 132 5.72 12.84 5.76
C GLY A 132 5.50 11.39 6.19
N PHE A 133 4.57 11.09 7.10
CA PHE A 133 4.37 9.76 7.70
C PHE A 133 5.62 9.24 8.46
N LYS A 134 6.52 10.14 8.87
CA LYS A 134 7.76 9.82 9.57
C LYS A 134 7.63 10.19 11.04
N CYS A 135 7.33 9.20 11.88
CA CYS A 135 7.42 9.37 13.32
C CYS A 135 8.89 9.34 13.74
N LYS A 136 9.26 10.06 14.81
CA LYS A 136 10.61 9.98 15.37
C LYS A 136 10.89 8.54 15.80
N GLU A 137 12.10 8.06 15.57
CA GLU A 137 12.52 6.72 15.97
C GLU A 137 12.28 6.50 17.47
N GLY A 138 11.73 5.32 17.82
CA GLY A 138 11.31 4.99 19.19
C GLY A 138 10.03 5.68 19.69
N LYS A 139 9.46 6.66 18.97
CA LYS A 139 8.19 7.30 19.36
C LYS A 139 6.98 6.55 18.82
N THR A 140 6.32 5.81 19.70
CA THR A 140 5.10 5.03 19.43
C THR A 140 3.82 5.73 19.88
N ASP A 141 3.94 6.95 20.42
CA ASP A 141 2.90 7.66 21.15
C ASP A 141 2.50 9.01 20.55
N CYS A 142 2.89 9.27 19.30
CA CYS A 142 2.70 10.59 18.69
C CYS A 142 1.50 10.68 17.72
N CYS A 143 0.97 9.56 17.25
CA CYS A 143 -0.10 9.52 16.23
C CYS A 143 -1.17 8.50 16.58
N CYS A 144 -2.38 8.72 16.07
CA CYS A 144 -3.45 7.74 16.00
C CYS A 144 -2.94 6.47 15.28
N ARG A 145 -2.82 5.37 16.02
CA ARG A 145 -2.38 4.05 15.53
C ARG A 145 -3.21 2.96 16.21
#